data_AF-A0A3D1QUU6-F1
#
_entry.id   AF-A0A3D1QUU6-F1
#
_cell.length_a   1.000
_cell.length_b   1.000
_cell.length_c   1.000
_cell.angle_alpha   90.00
_cell.angle_beta   90.00
_cell.angle_gamma   90.00
#
_symmetry.space_group_name_H-M   'P 1'
#
loop_
_entity.id
_entity.type
_entity.pdbx_description
1 polymer ?
#
loop_
_entity_poly.entity_id
_entity_poly.type
_entity_poly.pdbx_seq_one_letter_code
_entity_poly.pdbx_strand_id
1 'polypeptide(L)' 'TSPTRWGPLSERARVVRLDLDCSPCSNHGTRRCPLGHHDCLQKVDSQQVVAAALELLGAPAAGA' A
#
# COMPACT_ATOMS: atom_id res chain seq x y z
N THR A 1 0.85 -1.86 -8.97
CA THR A 1 -0.56 -2.06 -9.36
C THR A 1 -1.34 -0.79 -9.09
N SER A 2 -2.20 -0.37 -10.02
CA SER A 2 -3.09 0.77 -9.79
C SER A 2 -4.30 0.36 -8.93
N PRO A 3 -4.48 0.91 -7.71
CA PRO A 3 -5.61 0.56 -6.85
C PRO A 3 -6.94 1.15 -7.35
N THR A 4 -6.91 2.22 -8.14
CA THR A 4 -8.12 2.79 -8.74
C THR A 4 -8.79 1.83 -9.72
N ARG A 5 -8.00 0.97 -10.38
CA ARG A 5 -8.51 0.00 -11.37
C ARG A 5 -8.61 -1.41 -10.81
N TRP A 6 -7.67 -1.81 -9.95
CA TRP A 6 -7.53 -3.19 -9.48
C TRP A 6 -7.50 -3.31 -7.95
N GLY A 7 -7.92 -2.27 -7.24
CA GLY A 7 -8.00 -2.27 -5.79
C GLY A 7 -9.14 -3.15 -5.27
N PRO A 8 -9.14 -3.45 -3.96
CA PRO A 8 -10.24 -4.15 -3.32
C PRO A 8 -11.54 -3.35 -3.42
N LEU A 9 -12.65 -4.03 -3.70
CA LEU A 9 -13.98 -3.43 -3.83
C LEU A 9 -14.73 -3.29 -2.49
N SER A 10 -14.19 -3.87 -1.43
CA SER A 10 -14.81 -3.83 -0.09
C SER A 10 -14.60 -2.48 0.57
N GLU A 11 -15.67 -1.94 1.17
CA GLU A 11 -15.61 -0.73 2.00
C GLU A 11 -14.78 -0.93 3.28
N ARG A 12 -14.60 -2.20 3.69
CA ARG A 12 -13.76 -2.62 4.82
C ARG A 12 -12.33 -2.96 4.42
N ALA A 13 -11.86 -2.49 3.27
CA ALA A 13 -10.47 -2.60 2.87
C ALA A 13 -9.74 -1.26 2.97
N ARG A 14 -8.43 -1.30 3.18
CA ARG A 14 -7.54 -0.14 3.12
C ARG A 14 -6.37 -0.46 2.21
N VAL A 15 -5.99 0.49 1.37
CA VAL A 15 -4.81 0.40 0.52
C VAL A 15 -3.71 1.23 1.16
N VAL A 16 -2.68 0.56 1.69
CA VAL A 16 -1.46 1.22 2.16
C VAL A 16 -0.51 1.33 0.97
N ARG A 17 -0.14 2.56 0.60
CA ARG A 17 0.77 2.83 -0.51
C ARG A 17 1.60 4.07 -0.23
N LEU A 18 2.76 4.11 -0.87
CA LEU A 18 3.56 5.34 -0.98
C LEU A 18 3.16 6.09 -2.25
N ASP A 19 3.20 7.41 -2.18
CA ASP A 19 3.05 8.27 -3.35
C ASP A 19 4.44 8.51 -3.96
N LEU A 20 4.77 7.69 -4.95
CA LEU A 20 6.06 7.71 -5.64
C LEU A 20 5.83 8.06 -7.10
N ASP A 21 6.67 8.92 -7.67
CA ASP A 21 6.59 9.30 -9.09
C ASP A 21 6.71 8.09 -10.04
N CYS A 22 7.40 7.04 -9.62
CA CYS A 22 7.55 5.81 -10.39
C CYS A 22 6.36 4.84 -10.27
N SER A 23 5.31 5.19 -9.51
CA SER A 23 4.19 4.31 -9.15
C SER A 23 2.84 4.88 -9.59
N PRO A 24 1.98 4.11 -10.27
CA PRO A 24 2.19 2.73 -10.70
C PRO A 24 3.10 2.63 -11.94
N CYS A 25 4.11 1.75 -11.91
CA CYS A 25 4.97 1.50 -13.08
C CYS A 25 4.23 0.78 -14.23
N SER A 26 3.14 0.08 -13.92
CA SER A 26 2.21 -0.54 -14.87
C SER A 26 0.85 -0.79 -14.20
N ASN A 27 -0.16 -1.16 -14.98
CA ASN A 27 -1.50 -1.48 -14.47
C ASN A 27 -1.48 -2.55 -13.36
N HIS A 28 -0.72 -3.62 -13.55
CA HIS A 28 -0.70 -4.80 -12.66
C HIS A 28 0.59 -4.97 -11.85
N GLY A 29 1.55 -4.04 -12.00
CA GLY A 29 2.92 -4.28 -11.55
C GLY A 29 3.67 -5.22 -12.49
N THR A 30 4.94 -5.46 -12.18
CA THR A 30 5.85 -6.31 -12.94
C THR A 30 6.65 -7.18 -11.98
N ARG A 31 7.12 -8.36 -12.42
CA ARG A 31 7.94 -9.24 -11.58
C ARG A 31 9.22 -8.55 -11.07
N ARG A 32 9.79 -7.66 -11.89
CA ARG A 32 10.97 -6.84 -11.56
C ARG A 32 10.62 -5.37 -11.72
N CYS A 33 11.03 -4.55 -10.76
CA CYS A 33 10.92 -3.10 -10.86
C CYS A 33 11.78 -2.61 -12.04
N PRO A 34 11.23 -1.81 -12.97
CA PRO A 34 11.99 -1.31 -14.12
C PRO A 34 13.14 -0.39 -13.69
N LEU A 35 13.06 0.20 -12.50
CA LEU A 35 14.11 1.05 -11.91
C LEU A 35 15.02 0.28 -10.92
N GLY A 36 14.81 -1.02 -10.71
CA GLY A 36 15.69 -1.89 -9.94
C GLY A 36 15.55 -1.87 -8.42
N HIS A 37 14.80 -0.93 -7.83
CA HIS A 37 14.80 -0.71 -6.36
C HIS A 37 13.57 -1.29 -5.62
N HIS A 38 12.41 -1.37 -6.29
CA HIS A 38 11.16 -1.91 -5.70
C HIS A 38 10.65 -1.16 -4.45
N ASP A 39 10.92 0.15 -4.37
CA ASP A 39 10.60 1.00 -3.21
C ASP A 39 9.12 1.03 -2.84
N CYS A 40 8.23 0.89 -3.83
CA CYS A 40 6.79 0.84 -3.60
C CYS A 40 6.35 -0.30 -2.68
N LEU A 41 7.19 -1.32 -2.47
CA LEU A 41 7.01 -2.36 -1.45
C LEU A 41 8.02 -2.24 -0.32
N GLN A 42 9.30 -1.99 -0.63
CA GLN A 42 10.38 -2.03 0.35
C GLN A 42 10.31 -0.89 1.38
N LYS A 43 9.78 0.28 1.00
CA LYS A 43 9.73 1.46 1.86
C LYS A 43 8.39 1.66 2.56
N VAL A 44 7.42 0.77 2.35
CA VAL A 44 6.17 0.83 3.10
C VAL A 44 6.47 0.53 4.56
N ASP A 45 6.21 1.48 5.44
CA ASP A 45 6.49 1.32 6.86
C ASP A 45 5.49 0.35 7.49
N SER A 46 5.99 -0.56 8.34
CA SER A 46 5.14 -1.50 9.08
C SER A 46 4.18 -0.76 10.03
N GLN A 47 4.55 0.40 10.57
CA GLN A 47 3.69 1.21 11.42
C GLN A 47 2.45 1.71 10.66
N GLN A 48 2.61 2.10 9.38
CA GLN A 48 1.48 2.51 8.53
C GLN A 48 0.51 1.34 8.31
N VAL A 49 1.04 0.12 8.15
CA VAL A 49 0.23 -1.09 7.99
C VAL A 49 -0.51 -1.42 9.28
N VAL A 50 0.16 -1.36 10.43
CA VAL A 50 -0.45 -1.60 11.75
C VAL A 50 -1.57 -0.60 12.02
N ALA A 51 -1.35 0.69 11.75
CA ALA A 51 -2.37 1.73 11.92
C ALA A 51 -3.63 1.44 11.08
N ALA A 52 -3.47 1.12 9.79
CA ALA A 52 -4.60 0.77 8.92
C ALA A 52 -5.33 -0.50 9.38
N ALA A 53 -4.60 -1.48 9.92
CA ALA A 53 -5.21 -2.70 10.46
C ALA A 53 -6.03 -2.41 11.72
N LEU A 54 -5.52 -1.60 12.65
CA LEU A 54 -6.23 -1.21 13.87
C LEU A 54 -7.50 -0.42 13.54
N GLU A 55 -7.45 0.50 12.57
CA GLU A 55 -8.62 1.22 12.06
C GLU A 55 -9.72 0.24 11.59
N LEU A 56 -9.36 -0.76 10.80
CA LEU A 56 -10.30 -1.77 10.28
C LEU A 56 -10.90 -2.68 11.36
N LEU A 57 -10.15 -2.92 12.43
CA LEU A 57 -10.57 -3.70 13.58
C LEU A 57 -11.40 -2.87 14.58
N GLY A 58 -11.45 -1.55 14.44
CA GLY A 58 -12.04 -0.65 15.43
C GLY A 58 -11.26 -0.61 16.75
N ALA A 59 -9.98 -0.99 16.72
CA ALA A 59 -9.09 -0.94 17.87
C ALA A 59 -8.41 0.44 17.94
N PRO A 60 -8.19 1.01 19.14
CA PRO A 60 -7.43 2.25 19.25
C PRO A 60 -6.00 2.03 18.72
N ALA A 61 -5.50 3.00 17.94
CA ALA A 61 -4.10 3.00 17.52
C ALA A 61 -3.21 2.96 18.77
N ALA A 62 -2.34 1.96 18.88
CA ALA A 62 -1.34 1.91 19.95
C ALA A 62 -0.48 3.18 19.84
N GLY A 63 -0.42 3.94 20.94
CA GLY A 63 0.16 5.28 21.00
C GLY A 63 1.64 5.34 20.61
N ALA A 64 2.03 6.59 20.30
CA ALA A 64 3.31 7.07 19.77
C ALA A 64 4.57 6.54 20.46
#